data_AF-D8PQJ5-F1
#
_entry.id   AF-D8PQJ5-F1
#
_cell.length_a   1.000
_cell.length_b   1.000
_cell.length_c   1.000
_cell.angle_alpha   90.00
_cell.angle_beta   90.00
_cell.angle_gamma   90.00
#
_symmetry.space_group_name_H-M   'P 1'
#
loop_
_entity.id
_entity.type
_entity.pdbx_description
1 polymer ?
#
loop_
_entity_poly.entity_id
_entity_poly.type
_entity_poly.pdbx_seq_one_letter_code
_entity_poly.pdbx_strand_id
1 'polypeptide(L)'
;MSNGFHGYPQADRRNVHNSTYDSPSRGNALTPQAARFAASTSYIAYTCRDPVTDRALDALNEQYLRRRLRSLGVDGAISLWTLPDFPPDVKPPIEYPILVMVALYAAPTKKLQLQEIYDAIMERYPFFRSAPSWQESIRHLLSLKIQFRHIDRPIGVQGRGGYWYLDLTHGEGDKRERKRKPGKTSSLDSVCDDACSDHAWV
;
A
#
# COMPACT_ATOMS: atom_id res chain seq x y z
N MET A 1 8.23 77.53 33.55
CA MET A 1 6.85 77.04 33.37
C MET A 1 6.93 75.51 33.50
N SER A 2 6.94 74.89 34.69
CA SER A 2 6.23 75.17 35.96
C SER A 2 4.72 74.88 35.86
N ASN A 3 4.06 74.15 36.77
CA ASN A 3 4.52 73.31 37.90
C ASN A 3 3.35 72.42 38.42
N GLY A 4 3.60 71.47 39.35
CA GLY A 4 2.56 70.70 40.09
C GLY A 4 2.18 69.36 39.45
N PHE A 5 2.32 68.17 40.05
CA PHE A 5 2.69 67.72 41.41
C PHE A 5 1.56 67.71 42.48
N HIS A 6 1.02 66.51 42.78
CA HIS A 6 0.28 66.01 43.97
C HIS A 6 0.06 64.47 43.75
N GLY A 7 0.11 63.52 44.71
CA GLY A 7 0.70 63.55 46.06
C GLY A 7 0.27 62.41 47.03
N TYR A 8 1.00 61.27 47.05
CA TYR A 8 1.16 60.31 48.20
C TYR A 8 -0.09 59.53 48.76
N PRO A 9 0.02 58.55 49.71
CA PRO A 9 1.12 57.66 50.20
C PRO A 9 0.76 56.13 50.36
N GLN A 10 1.66 55.35 51.03
CA GLN A 10 1.59 54.06 51.82
C GLN A 10 0.22 53.49 52.32
N ALA A 11 0.04 52.23 52.83
CA ALA A 11 0.84 51.01 53.20
C ALA A 11 -0.12 49.76 53.27
N ASP A 12 0.11 48.53 53.79
CA ASP A 12 1.15 47.82 54.60
C ASP A 12 1.31 46.32 54.15
N ARG A 13 2.14 45.57 54.89
CA ARG A 13 2.59 44.16 54.85
C ARG A 13 1.56 43.03 55.15
N ARG A 14 2.10 41.78 55.08
CA ARG A 14 1.72 40.50 55.78
C ARG A 14 0.60 39.67 55.12
N ASN A 15 0.51 38.33 55.21
CA ASN A 15 1.44 37.20 55.47
C ASN A 15 0.73 35.89 54.96
N VAL A 16 1.10 34.62 55.12
CA VAL A 16 2.14 33.90 55.91
C VAL A 16 2.91 32.89 55.01
N HIS A 17 2.56 31.59 55.08
CA HIS A 17 3.21 30.36 54.55
C HIS A 17 2.05 29.37 54.18
N ASN A 18 2.20 28.13 53.69
CA ASN A 18 3.23 27.10 53.97
C ASN A 18 3.14 25.88 53.01
N SER A 19 4.19 25.02 53.03
CA SER A 19 4.17 23.59 52.68
C SER A 19 3.94 23.16 51.21
N THR A 20 4.34 21.96 50.74
CA THR A 20 5.49 21.10 51.12
C THR A 20 5.63 19.96 50.09
N TYR A 21 6.83 19.75 49.52
CA TYR A 21 7.20 18.60 48.65
C TYR A 21 6.31 18.46 47.38
N ASP A 22 6.56 17.58 46.39
CA ASP A 22 7.62 16.60 46.16
C ASP A 22 8.10 16.68 44.68
N SER A 23 9.22 16.02 44.33
CA SER A 23 9.68 15.88 42.94
C SER A 23 10.27 14.50 42.64
N PRO A 24 9.50 13.60 42.02
CA PRO A 24 10.01 12.35 41.45
C PRO A 24 10.03 12.41 39.92
N SER A 25 11.23 12.38 39.34
CA SER A 25 11.41 12.08 37.91
C SER A 25 10.89 10.68 37.58
N ARG A 26 9.97 10.55 36.62
CA ARG A 26 9.67 9.29 35.90
C ARG A 26 9.18 9.61 34.49
N GLY A 27 9.55 8.77 33.54
CA GLY A 27 9.42 9.08 32.11
C GLY A 27 7.96 9.20 31.64
N ASN A 28 7.76 10.00 30.59
CA ASN A 28 6.48 10.11 29.88
C ASN A 28 6.11 8.76 29.25
N ALA A 29 5.37 7.94 29.99
CA ALA A 29 4.73 6.75 29.46
C ALA A 29 3.76 7.18 28.34
N LEU A 30 4.06 6.78 27.10
CA LEU A 30 3.20 7.04 25.95
C LEU A 30 1.78 6.55 26.25
N THR A 31 0.81 7.44 26.17
CA THR A 31 -0.58 7.08 26.50
C THR A 31 -1.07 5.98 25.55
N PRO A 32 -1.98 5.08 26.01
CA PRO A 32 -2.60 4.06 25.14
C PRO A 32 -3.39 4.61 23.95
N GLN A 33 -3.51 5.94 23.85
CA GLN A 33 -4.08 6.68 22.73
C GLN A 33 -3.01 7.08 21.71
N ALA A 34 -1.81 7.49 22.14
CA ALA A 34 -0.66 7.73 21.24
C ALA A 34 -0.25 6.45 20.49
N ALA A 35 -0.22 5.30 21.18
CA ALA A 35 0.08 4.00 20.55
C ALA A 35 -0.92 3.60 19.45
N ARG A 36 -2.17 4.09 19.50
CA ARG A 36 -3.17 3.85 18.44
C ARG A 36 -2.87 4.62 17.16
N PHE A 37 -2.24 5.79 17.24
CA PHE A 37 -1.79 6.52 16.05
C PHE A 37 -0.59 5.84 15.38
N ALA A 38 0.34 5.26 16.15
CA ALA A 38 1.50 4.54 15.61
C ALA A 38 1.11 3.33 14.72
N ALA A 39 0.01 2.64 15.04
CA ALA A 39 -0.52 1.58 14.18
C ALA A 39 -0.97 2.11 12.79
N SER A 40 -1.50 3.34 12.75
CA SER A 40 -1.92 4.02 11.52
C SER A 40 -0.73 4.49 10.67
N THR A 41 0.40 4.82 11.31
CA THR A 41 1.63 5.28 10.62
C THR A 41 2.08 4.32 9.53
N SER A 42 1.93 3.01 9.72
CA SER A 42 2.27 2.02 8.69
C SER A 42 1.43 2.17 7.42
N TYR A 43 0.10 2.26 7.53
CA TYR A 43 -0.79 2.44 6.38
C TYR A 43 -0.57 3.81 5.73
N ILE A 44 -0.47 4.87 6.53
CA ILE A 44 -0.29 6.24 6.06
C ILE A 44 1.04 6.37 5.29
N ALA A 45 2.12 5.77 5.77
CA ALA A 45 3.44 5.77 5.11
C ALA A 45 3.42 5.11 3.72
N TYR A 46 2.58 4.09 3.49
CA TYR A 46 2.40 3.52 2.16
C TYR A 46 1.49 4.40 1.28
N THR A 47 0.51 5.11 1.83
CA THR A 47 -0.33 6.04 1.06
C THR A 47 0.37 7.34 0.64
N CYS A 48 1.47 7.73 1.31
CA CYS A 48 2.28 8.88 0.91
C CYS A 48 3.52 8.52 0.06
N ARG A 49 3.74 7.24 -0.26
CA ARG A 49 4.86 6.79 -1.10
C ARG A 49 4.54 7.00 -2.58
N ASP A 50 4.88 8.16 -3.13
CA ASP A 50 4.75 8.39 -4.58
C ASP A 50 5.93 7.74 -5.34
N PRO A 51 5.70 6.71 -6.18
CA PRO A 51 6.76 5.99 -6.86
C PRO A 51 7.56 6.83 -7.86
N VAL A 52 7.08 8.03 -8.25
CA VAL A 52 7.85 9.00 -9.04
C VAL A 52 9.01 9.59 -8.24
N THR A 53 8.83 9.73 -6.93
CA THR A 53 9.79 10.42 -6.04
C THR A 53 10.79 9.47 -5.39
N ASP A 54 10.42 8.20 -5.21
CA ASP A 54 11.28 7.19 -4.59
C ASP A 54 12.28 6.63 -5.61
N ARG A 55 13.42 7.33 -5.74
CA ARG A 55 14.54 6.93 -6.61
C ARG A 55 15.12 5.55 -6.27
N ALA A 56 15.02 5.10 -5.02
CA ALA A 56 15.52 3.78 -4.61
C ALA A 56 14.57 2.68 -5.10
N LEU A 57 13.26 2.93 -5.04
CA LEU A 57 12.25 2.06 -5.63
C LEU A 57 12.38 2.01 -7.17
N ASP A 58 12.53 3.14 -7.85
CA ASP A 58 12.63 3.15 -9.32
C ASP A 58 13.90 2.43 -9.81
N ALA A 59 15.04 2.64 -9.17
CA ALA A 59 16.29 1.93 -9.49
C ALA A 59 16.21 0.42 -9.23
N LEU A 60 15.51 0.00 -8.16
CA LEU A 60 15.29 -1.42 -7.87
C LEU A 60 14.34 -2.07 -8.88
N ASN A 61 13.24 -1.38 -9.22
CA ASN A 61 12.33 -1.79 -10.29
C ASN A 61 13.09 -1.91 -11.63
N GLU A 62 13.91 -0.92 -11.98
CA GLU A 62 14.72 -0.92 -13.21
C GLU A 62 15.69 -2.12 -13.24
N GLN A 63 16.43 -2.36 -12.17
CA GLN A 63 17.41 -3.46 -12.11
C GLN A 63 16.74 -4.83 -12.26
N TYR A 64 15.56 -5.02 -11.66
CA TYR A 64 14.76 -6.23 -11.82
C TYR A 64 14.27 -6.39 -13.28
N LEU A 65 13.69 -5.34 -13.86
CA LEU A 65 13.12 -5.40 -15.21
C LEU A 65 14.20 -5.58 -16.28
N ARG A 66 15.35 -4.90 -16.19
CA ARG A 66 16.52 -5.15 -17.06
C ARG A 66 16.96 -6.62 -17.01
N ARG A 67 16.94 -7.25 -15.82
CA ARG A 67 17.31 -8.66 -15.64
C ARG A 67 16.30 -9.61 -16.32
N ARG A 68 15.00 -9.36 -16.13
CA ARG A 68 13.92 -10.21 -16.69
C ARG A 68 13.70 -10.00 -18.20
N LEU A 69 13.99 -8.80 -18.72
CA LEU A 69 13.93 -8.48 -20.14
C LEU A 69 15.15 -9.00 -20.92
N ARG A 70 16.35 -9.02 -20.31
CA ARG A 70 17.53 -9.65 -20.93
C ARG A 70 17.32 -11.14 -21.22
N SER A 71 16.63 -11.87 -20.35
CA SER A 71 16.25 -13.27 -20.61
C SER A 71 15.24 -13.45 -21.76
N LEU A 72 14.68 -12.36 -22.30
CA LEU A 72 13.84 -12.33 -23.51
C LEU A 72 14.57 -11.71 -24.72
N GLY A 73 15.87 -11.43 -24.62
CA GLY A 73 16.66 -10.78 -25.67
C GLY A 73 16.40 -9.27 -25.83
N VAL A 74 15.75 -8.63 -24.86
CA VAL A 74 15.37 -7.20 -24.92
C VAL A 74 16.41 -6.35 -24.17
N ASP A 75 17.45 -5.94 -24.88
CA ASP A 75 18.46 -4.97 -24.40
C ASP A 75 18.16 -3.56 -24.95
N GLY A 76 17.27 -2.83 -24.28
CA GLY A 76 16.87 -1.47 -24.67
C GLY A 76 16.15 -0.70 -23.56
N ALA A 77 15.38 0.33 -23.93
CA ALA A 77 14.51 1.04 -22.99
C ALA A 77 13.40 0.11 -22.46
N ILE A 78 13.02 0.25 -21.18
CA ILE A 78 11.91 -0.55 -20.62
C ILE A 78 10.58 0.07 -21.10
N SER A 79 10.05 -0.43 -22.21
CA SER A 79 8.76 -0.02 -22.78
C SER A 79 8.08 -1.17 -23.51
N LEU A 80 6.75 -1.12 -23.67
CA LEU A 80 6.00 -2.13 -24.43
C LEU A 80 6.46 -2.20 -25.90
N TRP A 81 6.87 -1.07 -26.47
CA TRP A 81 7.40 -0.95 -27.83
C TRP A 81 8.77 -1.61 -28.03
N THR A 82 9.52 -1.85 -26.95
CA THR A 82 10.82 -2.54 -26.98
C THR A 82 10.69 -4.07 -26.86
N LEU A 83 9.51 -4.57 -26.48
CA LEU A 83 9.23 -6.01 -26.49
C LEU A 83 9.13 -6.53 -27.93
N PRO A 84 9.43 -7.82 -28.20
CA PRO A 84 9.39 -8.36 -29.56
C PRO A 84 8.02 -8.21 -30.23
N ASP A 85 8.03 -8.05 -31.56
CA ASP A 85 6.84 -8.05 -32.40
C ASP A 85 6.28 -9.47 -32.58
N PHE A 86 4.95 -9.57 -32.64
CA PHE A 86 4.23 -10.81 -32.92
C PHE A 86 3.08 -10.53 -33.90
N PRO A 87 2.62 -11.53 -34.68
CA PRO A 87 1.48 -11.35 -35.58
C PRO A 87 0.23 -10.84 -34.83
N PRO A 88 -0.56 -9.93 -35.40
CA PRO A 88 -1.63 -9.24 -34.68
C PRO A 88 -2.76 -10.18 -34.21
N ASP A 89 -2.95 -11.32 -34.88
CA ASP A 89 -3.98 -12.32 -34.57
C ASP A 89 -3.49 -13.42 -33.61
N VAL A 90 -2.22 -13.40 -33.21
CA VAL A 90 -1.59 -14.41 -32.35
C VAL A 90 -1.32 -13.84 -30.97
N LYS A 91 -1.69 -14.58 -29.92
CA LYS A 91 -1.35 -14.22 -28.54
C LYS A 91 0.18 -14.14 -28.39
N PRO A 92 0.75 -13.00 -27.95
CA PRO A 92 2.17 -12.92 -27.62
C PRO A 92 2.59 -13.99 -26.59
N PRO A 93 3.72 -14.70 -26.78
CA PRO A 93 4.31 -15.61 -25.79
C PRO A 93 4.99 -14.86 -24.63
N ILE A 94 4.38 -13.75 -24.19
CA ILE A 94 4.84 -12.92 -23.07
C ILE A 94 3.84 -13.08 -21.91
N GLU A 95 4.35 -13.28 -20.70
CA GLU A 95 3.54 -13.44 -19.50
C GLU A 95 2.85 -12.11 -19.14
N TYR A 96 1.57 -12.15 -18.75
CA TYR A 96 0.83 -10.96 -18.30
C TYR A 96 1.56 -10.12 -17.22
N PRO A 97 2.28 -10.70 -16.22
CA PRO A 97 3.15 -9.94 -15.32
C PRO A 97 4.10 -8.97 -16.03
N ILE A 98 4.77 -9.42 -17.10
CA ILE A 98 5.78 -8.62 -17.82
C ILE A 98 5.11 -7.47 -18.58
N LEU A 99 3.98 -7.72 -19.24
CA LEU A 99 3.22 -6.67 -19.93
C LEU A 99 2.80 -5.56 -18.96
N VAL A 100 2.24 -5.91 -17.80
CA VAL A 100 1.80 -4.93 -16.79
C VAL A 100 2.97 -4.23 -16.12
N MET A 101 4.05 -4.94 -15.78
CA MET A 101 5.28 -4.34 -15.23
C MET A 101 5.87 -3.28 -16.16
N VAL A 102 6.04 -3.62 -17.45
CA VAL A 102 6.68 -2.77 -18.43
C VAL A 102 5.81 -1.56 -18.77
N ALA A 103 4.49 -1.72 -18.86
CA ALA A 103 3.55 -0.61 -18.98
C ALA A 103 3.65 0.36 -17.80
N LEU A 104 3.63 -0.15 -16.56
CA LEU A 104 3.71 0.66 -15.34
C LEU A 104 5.06 1.40 -15.20
N TYR A 105 6.18 0.77 -15.56
CA TYR A 105 7.50 1.37 -15.45
C TYR A 105 7.77 2.41 -16.56
N ALA A 106 7.22 2.21 -17.76
CA ALA A 106 7.34 3.12 -18.89
C ALA A 106 6.49 4.41 -18.73
N ALA A 107 5.46 4.37 -17.89
CA ALA A 107 4.64 5.54 -17.58
C ALA A 107 5.49 6.64 -16.93
N PRO A 108 5.39 7.92 -17.36
CA PRO A 108 6.16 9.02 -16.78
C PRO A 108 5.83 9.26 -15.29
N THR A 109 4.61 8.85 -14.89
CA THR A 109 4.09 8.89 -13.52
C THR A 109 4.39 7.62 -12.71
N LYS A 110 5.07 6.62 -13.28
CA LYS A 110 5.36 5.29 -12.67
C LYS A 110 4.14 4.55 -12.10
N LYS A 111 2.95 5.00 -12.47
CA LYS A 111 1.64 4.52 -12.01
C LYS A 111 0.58 4.80 -13.08
N LEU A 112 -0.33 3.85 -13.26
CA LEU A 112 -1.39 3.88 -14.27
C LEU A 112 -2.74 3.45 -13.67
N GLN A 113 -3.83 3.95 -14.25
CA GLN A 113 -5.18 3.47 -14.00
C GLN A 113 -5.40 2.09 -14.64
N LEU A 114 -6.40 1.35 -14.16
CA LEU A 114 -6.73 0.03 -14.71
C LEU A 114 -7.09 0.06 -16.22
N GLN A 115 -7.71 1.13 -16.71
CA GLN A 115 -8.02 1.30 -18.13
C GLN A 115 -6.76 1.60 -18.94
N GLU A 116 -5.91 2.53 -18.48
CA GLU A 116 -4.63 2.88 -19.13
C GLU A 116 -3.72 1.64 -19.32
N ILE A 117 -3.76 0.68 -18.39
CA ILE A 117 -3.06 -0.62 -18.51
C ILE A 117 -3.67 -1.48 -19.63
N TYR A 118 -4.99 -1.52 -19.78
CA TYR A 118 -5.62 -2.22 -20.89
C TYR A 118 -5.28 -1.55 -22.23
N ASP A 119 -5.40 -0.22 -22.29
CA ASP A 119 -5.21 0.57 -23.51
C ASP A 119 -3.79 0.43 -24.04
N ALA A 120 -2.77 0.56 -23.19
CA ALA A 120 -1.38 0.37 -23.57
C ALA A 120 -1.08 -1.06 -24.10
N ILE A 121 -1.72 -2.09 -23.53
CA ILE A 121 -1.58 -3.48 -24.00
C ILE A 121 -2.30 -3.69 -25.34
N MET A 122 -3.51 -3.13 -25.52
CA MET A 122 -4.27 -3.19 -26.77
C MET A 122 -3.65 -2.34 -27.88
N GLU A 123 -2.94 -1.27 -27.54
CA GLU A 123 -2.20 -0.43 -28.48
C GLU A 123 -1.01 -1.19 -29.06
N ARG A 124 -0.14 -1.76 -28.21
CA ARG A 124 1.03 -2.53 -28.64
C ARG A 124 0.69 -3.84 -29.32
N TYR A 125 -0.30 -4.58 -28.80
CA TYR A 125 -0.65 -5.93 -29.25
C TYR A 125 -2.15 -6.04 -29.61
N PRO A 126 -2.51 -5.83 -30.90
CA PRO A 126 -3.89 -5.79 -31.36
C PRO A 126 -4.76 -7.01 -31.00
N PHE A 127 -4.16 -8.19 -30.83
CA PHE A 127 -4.79 -9.42 -30.34
C PHE A 127 -5.72 -9.19 -29.14
N PHE A 128 -5.32 -8.35 -28.19
CA PHE A 128 -6.10 -8.11 -26.97
C PHE A 128 -7.36 -7.26 -27.19
N ARG A 129 -7.57 -6.66 -28.37
CA ARG A 129 -8.80 -5.93 -28.70
C ARG A 129 -10.00 -6.86 -28.92
N SER A 130 -9.75 -8.08 -29.39
CA SER A 130 -10.78 -9.11 -29.68
C SER A 130 -10.72 -10.33 -28.76
N ALA A 131 -9.60 -10.56 -28.08
CA ALA A 131 -9.45 -11.71 -27.18
C ALA A 131 -10.49 -11.70 -26.03
N PRO A 132 -11.12 -12.84 -25.70
CA PRO A 132 -12.02 -12.95 -24.57
C PRO A 132 -11.27 -12.97 -23.23
N SER A 133 -11.91 -12.46 -22.17
CA SER A 133 -11.57 -12.64 -20.75
C SER A 133 -10.18 -12.23 -20.23
N TRP A 134 -9.22 -11.82 -21.08
CA TRP A 134 -7.87 -11.44 -20.65
C TRP A 134 -7.86 -10.30 -19.62
N GLN A 135 -8.78 -9.34 -19.71
CA GLN A 135 -8.90 -8.26 -18.74
C GLN A 135 -9.19 -8.78 -17.32
N GLU A 136 -9.90 -9.90 -17.17
CA GLU A 136 -10.10 -10.54 -15.87
C GLU A 136 -8.80 -11.18 -15.37
N SER A 137 -7.99 -11.76 -16.26
CA SER A 137 -6.64 -12.20 -15.92
C SER A 137 -5.75 -11.04 -15.43
N ILE A 138 -5.88 -9.84 -16.02
CA ILE A 138 -5.18 -8.63 -15.56
C ILE A 138 -5.69 -8.15 -14.19
N ARG A 139 -7.01 -8.11 -13.97
CA ARG A 139 -7.60 -7.74 -12.66
C ARG A 139 -7.20 -8.70 -11.54
N HIS A 140 -7.22 -10.01 -11.84
CA HIS A 140 -6.76 -11.06 -10.94
C HIS A 140 -5.26 -10.92 -10.64
N LEU A 141 -4.43 -10.73 -11.67
CA LEU A 141 -2.98 -10.53 -11.57
C LEU A 141 -2.61 -9.33 -10.67
N LEU A 142 -3.22 -8.17 -10.89
CA LEU A 142 -3.06 -6.96 -10.08
C LEU A 142 -3.52 -7.18 -8.63
N SER A 143 -4.43 -8.12 -8.39
CA SER A 143 -4.95 -8.46 -7.05
C SER A 143 -4.12 -9.53 -6.32
N LEU A 144 -3.40 -10.37 -7.06
CA LEU A 144 -2.68 -11.54 -6.54
C LEU A 144 -1.19 -11.27 -6.27
N LYS A 145 -0.45 -10.71 -7.23
CA LYS A 145 1.00 -10.49 -7.09
C LYS A 145 1.29 -9.40 -6.06
N ILE A 146 2.31 -9.61 -5.23
CA ILE A 146 2.73 -8.62 -4.21
C ILE A 146 3.37 -7.35 -4.81
N GLN A 147 3.89 -7.46 -6.04
CA GLN A 147 4.61 -6.40 -6.74
C GLN A 147 3.70 -5.29 -7.29
N PHE A 148 2.43 -5.58 -7.52
CA PHE A 148 1.46 -4.56 -7.94
C PHE A 148 0.81 -3.98 -6.69
N ARG A 149 0.71 -2.66 -6.60
CA ARG A 149 0.16 -1.94 -5.45
C ARG A 149 -0.85 -0.91 -5.91
N HIS A 150 -1.91 -0.73 -5.13
CA HIS A 150 -2.98 0.23 -5.40
C HIS A 150 -2.79 1.49 -4.55
N ILE A 151 -3.04 2.65 -5.12
CA ILE A 151 -3.12 3.95 -4.44
C ILE A 151 -4.49 4.54 -4.73
N ASP A 152 -5.23 4.92 -3.69
CA ASP A 152 -6.48 5.67 -3.83
C ASP A 152 -6.22 7.06 -4.44
N ARG A 153 -7.19 7.63 -5.17
CA ARG A 153 -7.01 9.00 -5.69
C ARG A 153 -7.00 10.02 -4.55
N PRO A 154 -6.23 11.12 -4.66
CA PRO A 154 -6.32 12.22 -3.72
C PRO A 154 -7.75 12.80 -3.70
N ILE A 155 -8.25 13.04 -2.49
CA ILE A 155 -9.61 13.53 -2.25
C ILE A 155 -9.78 14.89 -2.93
N GLY A 156 -10.71 14.96 -3.90
CA GLY A 156 -10.98 16.17 -4.70
C GLY A 156 -10.80 15.96 -6.21
N VAL A 157 -10.02 14.97 -6.66
CA VAL A 157 -9.88 14.66 -8.09
C VAL A 157 -11.03 13.74 -8.55
N GLN A 158 -11.87 14.24 -9.45
CA GLN A 158 -12.96 13.46 -10.05
C GLN A 158 -12.40 12.36 -10.98
N GLY A 159 -12.81 11.10 -10.77
CA GLY A 159 -12.38 9.96 -11.57
C GLY A 159 -12.87 8.61 -11.01
N ARG A 160 -12.79 7.54 -11.79
CA ARG A 160 -13.19 6.18 -11.38
C ARG A 160 -11.97 5.32 -11.02
N GLY A 161 -12.02 4.61 -9.90
CA GLY A 161 -10.92 3.76 -9.41
C GLY A 161 -9.66 4.54 -8.99
N GLY A 162 -8.68 3.85 -8.39
CA GLY A 162 -7.37 4.40 -8.05
C GLY A 162 -6.30 4.13 -9.12
N TYR A 163 -5.05 4.38 -8.75
CA TYR A 163 -3.86 4.09 -9.57
C TYR A 163 -3.19 2.78 -9.11
N TRP A 164 -2.54 2.09 -10.03
CA TRP A 164 -1.66 0.96 -9.78
C TRP A 164 -0.21 1.36 -10.01
N TYR A 165 0.72 0.83 -9.22
CA TYR A 165 2.17 1.00 -9.39
C TYR A 165 2.93 -0.30 -9.12
N LEU A 166 4.21 -0.31 -9.51
CA LEU A 166 5.14 -1.41 -9.31
C LEU A 166 6.00 -1.15 -8.04
N ASP A 167 5.92 -2.07 -7.08
CA ASP A 167 6.75 -2.08 -5.87
C ASP A 167 7.41 -3.45 -5.66
N LEU A 168 8.65 -3.57 -6.12
CA LEU A 168 9.46 -4.78 -5.99
C LEU A 168 10.33 -4.83 -4.71
N THR A 169 10.15 -3.91 -3.75
CA THR A 169 10.97 -3.90 -2.50
C THR A 169 10.85 -5.19 -1.68
N HIS A 170 9.75 -5.92 -1.81
CA HIS A 170 9.52 -7.22 -1.17
C HIS A 170 9.84 -8.44 -2.07
N GLY A 171 10.46 -8.21 -3.25
CA GLY A 171 10.75 -9.25 -4.23
C GLY A 171 9.53 -9.75 -5.01
N GLU A 172 9.68 -10.92 -5.64
CA GLU A 172 8.63 -11.58 -6.42
C GLU A 172 7.86 -12.60 -5.56
N GLY A 173 6.52 -12.61 -5.64
CA GLY A 173 5.71 -13.57 -4.87
C GLY A 173 4.19 -13.43 -5.01
N ASP A 174 3.49 -14.53 -4.70
CA ASP A 174 2.03 -14.70 -4.88
C ASP A 174 1.20 -14.61 -3.59
N LYS A 175 1.82 -14.24 -2.46
CA LYS A 175 1.16 -14.14 -1.15
C LYS A 175 1.21 -12.73 -0.60
N ARG A 176 0.19 -11.93 -0.90
CA ARG A 176 -0.29 -10.91 0.04
C ARG A 176 -0.82 -11.64 1.27
N GLU A 177 -0.35 -11.31 2.46
CA GLU A 177 -0.74 -12.05 3.67
C GLU A 177 -2.24 -11.85 3.97
N ARG A 178 -3.02 -12.90 3.74
CA ARG A 178 -4.45 -12.91 4.04
C ARG A 178 -4.62 -12.91 5.56
N LYS A 179 -4.91 -11.75 6.16
CA LYS A 179 -5.29 -11.61 7.57
C LYS A 179 -6.52 -12.47 7.89
N ARG A 180 -6.28 -13.75 8.21
CA ARG A 180 -7.29 -14.65 8.78
C ARG A 180 -7.65 -14.05 10.15
N LYS A 181 -8.92 -13.70 10.36
CA LYS A 181 -9.41 -13.44 11.72
C LYS A 181 -9.12 -14.71 12.54
N PRO A 182 -8.52 -14.63 13.74
CA PRO A 182 -8.36 -15.80 14.59
C PRO A 182 -9.75 -16.39 14.83
N GLY A 183 -9.88 -17.70 14.63
CA GLY A 183 -11.14 -18.39 14.88
C GLY A 183 -11.53 -18.24 16.36
N LYS A 184 -12.79 -17.90 16.63
CA LYS A 184 -13.28 -17.82 18.01
C LYS A 184 -13.37 -19.24 18.55
N THR A 185 -12.36 -19.68 19.30
CA THR A 185 -12.33 -20.94 20.01
C THR A 185 -13.44 -20.93 21.06
N SER A 186 -14.56 -21.56 20.77
CA SER A 186 -15.60 -21.85 21.75
C SER A 186 -15.14 -23.01 22.63
N SER A 187 -14.43 -22.69 23.72
CA SER A 187 -14.26 -23.63 24.82
C SER A 187 -15.65 -23.98 25.36
N LEU A 188 -16.02 -25.25 25.24
CA LEU A 188 -17.17 -25.85 25.91
C LEU A 188 -16.84 -27.32 26.13
N ASP A 189 -16.30 -27.63 27.30
CA ASP A 189 -16.20 -28.98 27.79
C ASP A 189 -17.61 -29.55 27.98
N SER A 190 -17.88 -30.70 27.40
CA SER A 190 -19.07 -31.50 27.67
C SER A 190 -18.75 -32.96 27.36
N VAL A 191 -18.36 -33.69 28.41
CA VAL A 191 -18.33 -35.15 28.39
C VAL A 191 -19.77 -35.64 28.37
N CYS A 192 -20.10 -36.52 27.44
CA CYS A 192 -21.27 -37.39 27.55
C CYS A 192 -20.92 -38.79 27.07
N ASP A 193 -20.63 -39.67 28.02
CA ASP A 193 -20.95 -41.09 27.88
C ASP A 193 -22.46 -41.23 27.63
N ASP A 194 -22.86 -42.02 26.64
CA ASP A 194 -23.40 -43.37 26.87
C ASP A 194 -23.53 -44.10 25.51
N ALA A 195 -23.84 -45.40 25.52
CA ALA A 195 -23.97 -46.22 24.32
C ALA A 195 -25.44 -46.37 23.88
N CYS A 196 -25.68 -46.38 22.56
CA CYS A 196 -26.92 -46.91 21.99
C CYS A 196 -26.66 -47.56 20.62
N SER A 197 -27.47 -48.56 20.29
CA SER A 197 -27.14 -49.58 19.29
C SER A 197 -27.74 -49.36 17.90
N ASP A 198 -27.27 -50.16 16.96
CA ASP A 198 -27.99 -50.70 15.78
C ASP A 198 -28.94 -49.79 14.97
N HIS A 199 -28.47 -49.43 13.78
CA HIS A 199 -29.15 -49.95 12.59
C HIS A 199 -28.21 -50.09 11.38
N ALA A 200 -28.26 -51.25 10.73
CA ALA A 200 -27.69 -51.46 9.41
C ALA A 200 -28.75 -51.20 8.33
N TRP A 201 -28.36 -50.55 7.22
CA TRP A 201 -29.13 -50.54 5.98
C TRP A 201 -28.20 -50.65 4.77
N VAL A 202 -28.26 -51.84 4.16
CA VAL A 202 -28.04 -52.23 2.74
C VAL A 202 -27.28 -51.25 1.85
#